data_AF-A0A0F9FTW5-F1
#
_entry.id   AF-A0A0F9FTW5-F1
#
_cell.length_a   1.000
_cell.length_b   1.000
_cell.length_c   1.000
_cell.angle_alpha   90.00
_cell.angle_beta   90.00
_cell.angle_gamma   90.00
#
_symmetry.space_group_name_H-M   'P 1'
#
loop_
_entity.id
_entity.type
_entity.pdbx_description
1 polymer ?
#
loop_
_entity_poly.entity_id
_entity_poly.type
_entity_poly.pdbx_seq_one_letter_code
_entity_poly.pdbx_strand_id
1 'polypeptide(L)'
;MEHIDFRRQQDIPALPVMIRDVSEGVRAGESEPRRWIEGIATVACLDMNGVEITEAALRASAHDLLTYATILYGHDIGRAVGRVTECYYDDAIKGIRFTGFISSVENDLWTKIREGVLNKFSVSWRTMDYEYVEQPNGESKIVVHSLRLLEVSLVSVPAVPEAELTSWVERALRSAGVSFGTVEHSEIATFVQLEFAHTPPSRERQWDSVGAIQRVRALAGGPTKQDVDWSVYRQAFAHVSGDGSRFGDYGFPHHDVVDGHLVSVRAGLDTAASKLEGSDLPDEDKHSVAAHLLQEYRTTHGISGQGIPAYLVELAG
;
A
#
# COMPACT_ATOMS: atom_id res chain seq x y z
N MET A 1 22.25 3.84 -48.76
CA MET A 1 21.15 2.98 -48.26
C MET A 1 21.73 2.22 -47.08
N GLU A 2 21.84 2.91 -45.95
CA GLU A 2 22.41 2.35 -44.72
C GLU A 2 21.26 1.78 -43.89
N HIS A 3 21.37 0.49 -43.56
CA HIS A 3 20.47 -0.19 -42.65
C HIS A 3 20.75 0.28 -41.22
N ILE A 4 19.77 0.96 -40.61
CA ILE A 4 19.76 1.27 -39.19
C ILE A 4 19.17 0.06 -38.46
N ASP A 5 20.01 -0.58 -37.65
CA ASP A 5 19.68 -1.74 -36.84
C ASP A 5 18.99 -1.30 -35.53
N PHE A 6 17.66 -1.49 -35.45
CA PHE A 6 16.84 -1.17 -34.28
C PHE A 6 16.77 -2.37 -33.33
N ARG A 7 17.84 -2.64 -32.58
CA ARG A 7 17.78 -3.48 -31.37
C ARG A 7 18.74 -2.98 -30.29
N ARG A 8 18.24 -2.07 -29.45
CA ARG A 8 18.62 -2.01 -28.03
C ARG A 8 17.35 -1.99 -27.21
N GLN A 9 16.92 -3.18 -26.83
CA GLN A 9 15.97 -3.37 -25.75
C GLN A 9 16.69 -2.93 -24.48
N GLN A 10 16.30 -1.77 -23.94
CA GLN A 10 16.75 -1.34 -22.62
C GLN A 10 15.98 -2.17 -21.60
N ASP A 11 16.69 -2.99 -20.84
CA ASP A 11 16.17 -3.70 -19.68
C ASP A 11 15.70 -2.66 -18.65
N ILE A 12 14.38 -2.50 -18.54
CA ILE A 12 13.74 -1.74 -17.47
C ILE A 12 13.72 -2.67 -16.25
N PRO A 13 14.35 -2.31 -15.11
CA PRO A 13 14.28 -3.12 -13.90
C PRO A 13 12.84 -3.14 -13.38
N ALA A 14 12.30 -4.35 -13.19
CA ALA A 14 11.01 -4.55 -12.54
C ALA A 14 11.08 -3.96 -11.12
N LEU A 15 10.25 -2.94 -10.87
CA LEU A 15 10.14 -2.31 -9.56
C LEU A 15 9.40 -3.27 -8.59
N PRO A 16 9.81 -3.34 -7.31
CA PRO A 16 9.15 -4.18 -6.32
C PRO A 16 7.72 -3.68 -6.06
N VAL A 17 6.81 -4.64 -6.07
CA VAL A 17 5.38 -4.49 -5.88
C VAL A 17 5.08 -4.34 -4.38
N MET A 18 4.63 -3.16 -3.94
CA MET A 18 4.28 -2.87 -2.55
C MET A 18 2.80 -3.12 -2.32
N ILE A 19 2.41 -4.27 -1.77
CA ILE A 19 1.03 -4.53 -1.32
C ILE A 19 0.83 -3.87 0.04
N ARG A 20 0.18 -2.71 0.07
CA ARG A 20 -0.16 -2.05 1.35
C ARG A 20 -1.23 -2.86 2.09
N ASP A 21 -1.09 -2.90 3.40
CA ASP A 21 -1.79 -3.79 4.34
C ASP A 21 -3.31 -3.55 4.33
N VAL A 22 -4.04 -4.30 3.49
CA VAL A 22 -5.49 -4.11 3.30
C VAL A 22 -6.25 -4.57 4.54
N SER A 23 -6.55 -3.61 5.42
CA SER A 23 -7.04 -3.90 6.76
C SER A 23 -8.28 -3.11 7.15
N GLU A 24 -9.20 -2.85 6.21
CA GLU A 24 -10.58 -2.51 6.57
C GLU A 24 -11.60 -3.26 5.70
N GLY A 25 -12.45 -4.06 6.37
CA GLY A 25 -13.66 -4.62 5.76
C GLY A 25 -13.89 -6.14 5.89
N VAL A 26 -13.33 -6.82 6.88
CA VAL A 26 -13.65 -8.24 7.14
C VAL A 26 -14.68 -8.33 8.27
N ARG A 27 -15.88 -8.82 7.96
CA ARG A 27 -16.84 -9.25 8.99
C ARG A 27 -16.30 -10.54 9.61
N ALA A 28 -16.29 -10.64 10.94
CA ALA A 28 -15.88 -11.85 11.64
C ALA A 28 -16.61 -13.09 11.08
N GLY A 29 -15.86 -14.06 10.54
CA GLY A 29 -16.40 -15.33 10.05
C GLY A 29 -15.95 -15.79 8.65
N GLU A 30 -15.14 -15.04 7.91
CA GLU A 30 -14.66 -15.48 6.60
C GLU A 30 -13.46 -16.45 6.74
N SER A 31 -13.67 -17.72 6.36
CA SER A 31 -12.64 -18.76 6.28
C SER A 31 -11.93 -18.82 4.92
N GLU A 32 -12.43 -18.09 3.93
CA GLU A 32 -11.98 -18.19 2.54
C GLU A 32 -10.90 -17.16 2.20
N PRO A 33 -9.95 -17.52 1.31
CA PRO A 33 -8.96 -16.58 0.83
C PRO A 33 -9.58 -15.40 0.09
N ARG A 34 -9.20 -14.19 0.49
CA ARG A 34 -9.55 -12.98 -0.24
C ARG A 34 -8.56 -12.77 -1.39
N ARG A 35 -9.11 -12.43 -2.55
CA ARG A 35 -8.42 -12.17 -3.81
C ARG A 35 -8.18 -10.68 -3.94
N TRP A 36 -7.11 -10.20 -3.31
CA TRP A 36 -6.75 -8.80 -3.29
C TRP A 36 -6.07 -8.38 -4.60
N ILE A 37 -6.34 -7.15 -5.00
CA ILE A 37 -5.75 -6.48 -6.15
C ILE A 37 -5.37 -5.05 -5.77
N GLU A 38 -4.30 -4.55 -6.38
CA GLU A 38 -4.00 -3.12 -6.42
C GLU A 38 -3.82 -2.69 -7.86
N GLY A 39 -4.23 -1.46 -8.13
CA GLY A 39 -4.09 -0.90 -9.45
C GLY A 39 -4.05 0.61 -9.48
N ILE A 40 -3.68 1.10 -10.65
CA ILE A 40 -3.86 2.48 -11.06
C ILE A 40 -5.26 2.55 -11.69
N ALA A 41 -6.18 3.27 -11.05
CA ALA A 41 -7.54 3.43 -11.57
C ALA A 41 -7.55 4.36 -12.80
N THR A 42 -6.75 5.43 -12.75
CA THR A 42 -6.58 6.41 -13.83
C THR A 42 -5.40 7.35 -13.52
N VAL A 43 -4.88 8.06 -14.53
CA VAL A 43 -3.85 9.10 -14.40
C VAL A 43 -4.29 10.38 -15.11
N ALA A 44 -3.67 11.50 -14.74
CA ALA A 44 -3.91 12.78 -15.41
C ALA A 44 -3.24 12.79 -16.79
N CYS A 45 -4.01 12.47 -17.84
CA CYS A 45 -3.57 12.52 -19.22
C CYS A 45 -4.74 12.79 -20.17
N LEU A 46 -4.42 13.06 -21.44
CA LEU A 46 -5.39 13.03 -22.55
C LEU A 46 -5.70 11.56 -22.88
N ASP A 47 -6.95 11.16 -22.72
CA ASP A 47 -7.41 9.80 -22.98
C ASP A 47 -7.68 9.54 -24.47
N MET A 48 -7.96 8.28 -24.81
CA MET A 48 -8.30 7.87 -26.19
C MET A 48 -9.59 8.49 -26.74
N ASN A 49 -10.41 9.12 -25.89
CA ASN A 49 -11.67 9.76 -26.26
C ASN A 49 -11.52 11.28 -26.45
N GLY A 50 -10.32 11.83 -26.28
CA GLY A 50 -10.07 13.27 -26.36
C GLY A 50 -10.46 14.02 -25.08
N VAL A 51 -10.51 13.34 -23.94
CA VAL A 51 -10.79 13.93 -22.63
C VAL A 51 -9.50 13.95 -21.81
N GLU A 52 -9.13 15.13 -21.32
CA GLU A 52 -8.04 15.32 -20.39
C GLU A 52 -8.60 15.59 -18.99
N ILE A 53 -8.22 14.78 -18.02
CA ILE A 53 -8.51 15.04 -16.61
C ILE A 53 -7.29 15.72 -15.99
N THR A 54 -7.49 16.89 -15.39
CA THR A 54 -6.39 17.61 -14.73
C THR A 54 -5.93 16.91 -13.46
N GLU A 55 -4.65 17.10 -13.09
CA GLU A 55 -4.11 16.62 -11.81
C GLU A 55 -4.90 17.16 -10.62
N ALA A 56 -5.34 18.42 -10.69
CA ALA A 56 -6.13 19.06 -9.64
C ALA A 56 -7.50 18.37 -9.46
N ALA A 57 -8.17 18.03 -10.56
CA ALA A 57 -9.42 17.29 -10.53
C ALA A 57 -9.24 15.90 -9.91
N LEU A 58 -8.21 15.15 -10.32
CA LEU A 58 -7.92 13.84 -9.74
C LEU A 58 -7.58 13.93 -8.27
N ARG A 59 -6.73 14.87 -7.85
CA ARG A 59 -6.37 15.06 -6.45
C ARG A 59 -7.59 15.39 -5.57
N ALA A 60 -8.52 16.19 -6.08
CA ALA A 60 -9.77 16.50 -5.38
C ALA A 60 -10.70 15.27 -5.25
N SER A 61 -10.63 14.33 -6.18
CA SER A 61 -11.41 13.08 -6.20
C SER A 61 -10.73 11.89 -5.50
N ALA A 62 -9.65 12.11 -4.75
CA ALA A 62 -8.77 11.05 -4.24
C ALA A 62 -9.47 9.91 -3.49
N HIS A 63 -10.62 10.18 -2.87
CA HIS A 63 -11.38 9.24 -2.05
C HIS A 63 -12.75 8.87 -2.64
N ASP A 64 -13.09 9.38 -3.81
CA ASP A 64 -14.45 9.26 -4.37
C ASP A 64 -14.86 7.80 -4.59
N LEU A 65 -13.92 6.94 -4.99
CA LEU A 65 -14.17 5.52 -5.22
C LEU A 65 -14.63 4.77 -3.96
N LEU A 66 -14.39 5.31 -2.76
CA LEU A 66 -14.88 4.74 -1.50
C LEU A 66 -16.38 4.99 -1.29
N THR A 67 -17.00 5.91 -2.04
CA THR A 67 -18.43 6.26 -1.88
C THR A 67 -19.33 5.06 -2.21
N TYR A 68 -19.14 4.46 -3.39
CA TYR A 68 -19.86 3.25 -3.80
C TYR A 68 -19.00 2.00 -3.61
N ALA A 69 -17.67 2.16 -3.54
CA ALA A 69 -16.71 1.12 -3.22
C ALA A 69 -16.83 -0.14 -4.09
N THR A 70 -17.37 -0.04 -5.29
CA THR A 70 -17.69 -1.21 -6.14
C THR A 70 -16.69 -1.32 -7.27
N ILE A 71 -16.19 -2.55 -7.49
CA ILE A 71 -15.43 -2.91 -8.68
C ILE A 71 -16.38 -3.60 -9.65
N LEU A 72 -16.54 -3.04 -10.85
CA LEU A 72 -17.37 -3.60 -11.91
C LEU A 72 -16.53 -4.36 -12.94
N TYR A 73 -17.20 -5.12 -13.80
CA TYR A 73 -16.61 -5.66 -15.02
C TYR A 73 -17.20 -4.95 -16.24
N GLY A 74 -16.36 -4.28 -17.03
CA GLY A 74 -16.76 -3.63 -18.28
C GLY A 74 -17.76 -2.48 -18.13
N HIS A 75 -17.72 -1.72 -17.03
CA HIS A 75 -18.69 -0.65 -16.71
C HIS A 75 -20.16 -1.11 -16.62
N ASP A 76 -20.42 -2.43 -16.58
CA ASP A 76 -21.75 -2.97 -16.43
C ASP A 76 -22.15 -2.93 -14.95
N ILE A 77 -23.08 -2.02 -14.61
CA ILE A 77 -23.62 -1.85 -13.26
C ILE A 77 -24.32 -3.10 -12.71
N GLY A 78 -24.69 -4.06 -13.57
CA GLY A 78 -25.21 -5.37 -13.18
C GLY A 78 -24.13 -6.41 -12.89
N ARG A 79 -22.85 -6.12 -13.18
CA ARG A 79 -21.70 -7.02 -13.03
C ARG A 79 -20.72 -6.47 -12.00
N ALA A 80 -21.17 -6.38 -10.75
CA ALA A 80 -20.32 -6.09 -9.61
C ALA A 80 -19.47 -7.32 -9.25
N VAL A 81 -18.15 -7.20 -9.37
CA VAL A 81 -17.20 -8.32 -9.26
C VAL A 81 -16.25 -8.19 -8.08
N GLY A 82 -16.23 -7.03 -7.41
CA GLY A 82 -15.35 -6.78 -6.28
C GLY A 82 -15.70 -5.51 -5.51
N ARG A 83 -14.83 -5.17 -4.57
CA ARG A 83 -14.99 -4.00 -3.71
C ARG A 83 -13.67 -3.25 -3.55
N VAL A 84 -13.71 -1.93 -3.67
CA VAL A 84 -12.61 -1.03 -3.31
C VAL A 84 -12.59 -0.85 -1.80
N THR A 85 -11.41 -0.94 -1.20
CA THR A 85 -11.20 -0.73 0.23
C THR A 85 -10.37 0.50 0.51
N GLU A 86 -9.47 0.86 -0.41
CA GLU A 86 -8.63 2.05 -0.31
C GLU A 86 -8.51 2.72 -1.66
N CYS A 87 -8.45 4.06 -1.68
CA CYS A 87 -7.99 4.80 -2.83
C CYS A 87 -7.39 6.15 -2.40
N TYR A 88 -6.40 6.62 -3.14
CA TYR A 88 -5.70 7.87 -2.89
C TYR A 88 -5.06 8.40 -4.17
N TYR A 89 -4.76 9.71 -4.18
CA TYR A 89 -3.95 10.32 -5.22
C TYR A 89 -2.46 10.05 -4.96
N ASP A 90 -1.76 9.55 -5.97
CA ASP A 90 -0.33 9.29 -5.96
C ASP A 90 0.39 10.30 -6.87
N ASP A 91 1.23 11.13 -6.25
CA ASP A 91 2.04 12.15 -6.91
C ASP A 91 3.05 11.58 -7.91
N ALA A 92 3.56 10.36 -7.70
CA ALA A 92 4.57 9.76 -8.57
C ALA A 92 4.01 9.37 -9.94
N ILE A 93 2.76 8.89 -9.97
CA ILE A 93 2.05 8.53 -11.21
C ILE A 93 1.07 9.61 -11.67
N LYS A 94 0.88 10.67 -10.87
CA LYS A 94 -0.09 11.74 -11.10
C LYS A 94 -1.51 11.20 -11.33
N GLY A 95 -1.93 10.27 -10.48
CA GLY A 95 -3.12 9.47 -10.71
C GLY A 95 -3.72 8.89 -9.44
N ILE A 96 -4.83 8.17 -9.61
CA ILE A 96 -5.50 7.49 -8.50
C ILE A 96 -5.01 6.05 -8.42
N ARG A 97 -4.44 5.70 -7.27
CA ARG A 97 -4.23 4.29 -6.89
C ARG A 97 -5.40 3.82 -6.05
N PHE A 98 -5.68 2.53 -6.17
CA PHE A 98 -6.68 1.89 -5.33
C PHE A 98 -6.27 0.46 -4.97
N THR A 99 -6.83 0.01 -3.86
CA THR A 99 -6.75 -1.37 -3.40
C THR A 99 -8.15 -1.89 -3.21
N GLY A 100 -8.36 -3.17 -3.53
CA GLY A 100 -9.65 -3.81 -3.36
C GLY A 100 -9.56 -5.32 -3.49
N PHE A 101 -10.68 -6.00 -3.35
CA PHE A 101 -10.75 -7.45 -3.53
C PHE A 101 -11.77 -7.84 -4.60
N ILE A 102 -11.46 -8.89 -5.33
CA ILE A 102 -12.37 -9.59 -6.24
C ILE A 102 -13.14 -10.64 -5.44
N SER A 103 -14.44 -10.74 -5.71
CA SER A 103 -15.32 -11.70 -5.06
C SER A 103 -14.83 -13.13 -5.30
N SER A 104 -14.90 -13.98 -4.27
CA SER A 104 -14.46 -15.38 -4.35
C SER A 104 -15.26 -16.20 -5.36
N VAL A 105 -16.47 -15.77 -5.73
CA VAL A 105 -17.29 -16.43 -6.75
C VAL A 105 -16.80 -16.18 -8.18
N GLU A 106 -15.96 -15.17 -8.41
CA GLU A 106 -15.50 -14.74 -9.74
C GLU A 106 -14.28 -15.53 -10.22
N ASN A 107 -14.42 -16.86 -10.32
CA ASN A 107 -13.29 -17.76 -10.63
C ASN A 107 -12.69 -17.55 -12.03
N ASP A 108 -13.53 -17.30 -13.04
CA ASP A 108 -13.08 -17.06 -14.42
C ASP A 108 -12.32 -15.74 -14.53
N LEU A 109 -12.86 -14.66 -13.94
CA LEU A 109 -12.16 -13.37 -13.90
C LEU A 109 -10.86 -13.47 -13.11
N TRP A 110 -10.86 -14.15 -11.96
CA TRP A 110 -9.65 -14.35 -11.17
C TRP A 110 -8.57 -15.10 -11.94
N THR A 111 -8.94 -16.11 -12.72
CA THR A 111 -8.00 -16.82 -13.59
C THR A 111 -7.39 -15.89 -14.64
N LYS A 112 -8.21 -15.08 -15.32
CA LYS A 112 -7.74 -14.10 -16.31
C LYS A 112 -6.85 -13.01 -15.70
N ILE A 113 -7.12 -12.60 -14.47
CA ILE A 113 -6.28 -11.65 -13.72
C ILE A 113 -4.90 -12.25 -13.45
N ARG A 114 -4.86 -13.46 -12.88
CA ARG A 114 -3.59 -14.15 -12.54
C ARG A 114 -2.74 -14.45 -13.77
N GLU A 115 -3.38 -14.77 -14.89
CA GLU A 115 -2.72 -15.01 -16.18
C GLU A 115 -2.29 -13.69 -16.88
N GLY A 116 -2.67 -12.52 -16.34
CA GLY A 116 -2.40 -11.22 -16.95
C GLY A 116 -3.21 -10.93 -18.21
N VAL A 117 -4.20 -11.77 -18.55
CA VAL A 117 -5.13 -11.55 -19.67
C VAL A 117 -6.04 -10.36 -19.42
N LEU A 118 -6.43 -10.17 -18.16
CA LEU A 118 -7.32 -9.09 -17.74
C LEU A 118 -6.65 -8.29 -16.63
N ASN A 119 -5.92 -7.25 -17.02
CA ASN A 119 -5.01 -6.49 -16.16
C ASN A 119 -5.17 -4.96 -16.31
N LYS A 120 -6.27 -4.48 -16.88
CA LYS A 120 -6.52 -3.05 -17.12
C LYS A 120 -7.75 -2.56 -16.38
N PHE A 121 -7.72 -1.28 -15.99
CA PHE A 121 -8.81 -0.60 -15.31
C PHE A 121 -9.32 0.59 -16.11
N SER A 122 -10.56 0.98 -15.81
CA SER A 122 -11.15 2.21 -16.31
C SER A 122 -12.09 2.75 -15.24
N VAL A 123 -12.39 4.05 -15.29
CA VAL A 123 -13.27 4.70 -14.31
C VAL A 123 -14.45 5.34 -15.02
N SER A 124 -15.62 5.33 -14.37
CA SER A 124 -16.71 6.23 -14.71
C SER A 124 -16.74 7.39 -13.74
N TRP A 125 -17.13 8.56 -14.23
CA TRP A 125 -17.22 9.77 -13.43
C TRP A 125 -18.43 10.62 -13.81
N ARG A 126 -18.79 11.52 -12.91
CA ARG A 126 -19.69 12.64 -13.21
C ARG A 126 -18.88 13.91 -13.32
N THR A 127 -18.86 14.52 -14.51
CA THR A 127 -18.21 15.81 -14.73
C THR A 127 -19.01 16.93 -14.07
N MET A 128 -18.31 17.83 -13.37
CA MET A 128 -18.89 18.99 -12.71
C MET A 128 -18.43 20.31 -13.35
N ASP A 129 -17.16 20.37 -13.78
CA ASP A 129 -16.58 21.52 -14.47
C ASP A 129 -15.62 21.08 -15.57
N TYR A 130 -15.75 21.67 -16.76
CA TYR A 130 -14.95 21.35 -17.93
C TYR A 130 -14.95 22.50 -18.96
N GLU A 131 -13.96 22.49 -19.84
CA GLU A 131 -13.88 23.39 -20.99
C GLU A 131 -13.50 22.65 -22.27
N TYR A 132 -13.78 23.26 -23.42
CA TYR A 132 -13.27 22.82 -24.71
C TYR A 132 -12.02 23.63 -25.06
N VAL A 133 -10.95 22.93 -25.42
CA VAL A 133 -9.69 23.55 -25.82
C VAL A 133 -9.35 23.12 -27.25
N GLU A 134 -9.21 24.08 -28.15
CA GLU A 134 -8.71 23.83 -29.50
C GLU A 134 -7.24 23.42 -29.45
N GLN A 135 -6.92 22.35 -30.16
CA GLN A 135 -5.58 21.82 -30.29
C GLN A 135 -4.92 22.33 -31.57
N PRO A 136 -3.59 22.37 -31.65
CA PRO A 136 -2.86 22.83 -32.84
C PRO A 136 -3.18 22.08 -34.13
N ASN A 137 -3.70 20.84 -34.03
CA ASN A 137 -4.12 20.03 -35.17
C ASN A 137 -5.54 20.39 -35.69
N GLY A 138 -6.21 21.37 -35.09
CA GLY A 138 -7.57 21.80 -35.43
C GLY A 138 -8.68 20.96 -34.78
N GLU A 139 -8.34 19.96 -33.98
CA GLU A 139 -9.31 19.20 -33.18
C GLU A 139 -9.55 19.88 -31.84
N SER A 140 -10.68 19.63 -31.19
CA SER A 140 -10.94 20.10 -29.82
C SER A 140 -10.79 18.95 -28.84
N LYS A 141 -10.16 19.21 -27.69
CA LYS A 141 -10.17 18.31 -26.52
C LYS A 141 -11.09 18.85 -25.43
N ILE A 142 -11.57 17.97 -24.57
CA ILE A 142 -12.29 18.35 -23.34
C ILE A 142 -11.28 18.35 -22.20
N VAL A 143 -11.17 19.44 -21.46
CA VAL A 143 -10.34 19.51 -20.25
C VAL A 143 -11.26 19.56 -19.04
N VAL A 144 -11.14 18.57 -18.15
CA VAL A 144 -11.97 18.40 -16.95
C VAL A 144 -11.23 18.96 -15.73
N HIS A 145 -11.81 20.01 -15.14
CA HIS A 145 -11.28 20.71 -13.97
C HIS A 145 -11.92 20.21 -12.67
N SER A 146 -13.12 19.64 -12.74
CA SER A 146 -13.79 19.04 -11.59
C SER A 146 -14.66 17.86 -12.02
N LEU A 147 -14.54 16.75 -11.28
CA LEU A 147 -15.34 15.54 -11.46
C LEU A 147 -15.60 14.86 -10.12
N ARG A 148 -16.51 13.89 -10.14
CA ARG A 148 -16.65 12.88 -9.09
C ARG A 148 -16.47 11.50 -9.67
N LEU A 149 -15.51 10.71 -9.17
CA LEU A 149 -15.37 9.31 -9.56
C LEU A 149 -16.55 8.49 -8.99
N LEU A 150 -17.08 7.56 -9.77
CA LEU A 150 -18.24 6.76 -9.38
C LEU A 150 -17.84 5.31 -9.11
N GLU A 151 -17.05 4.72 -10.00
CA GLU A 151 -16.64 3.33 -9.93
C GLU A 151 -15.31 3.11 -10.66
N VAL A 152 -14.68 1.98 -10.36
CA VAL A 152 -13.56 1.45 -11.13
C VAL A 152 -13.96 0.08 -11.70
N SER A 153 -13.65 -0.12 -12.97
CA SER A 153 -14.02 -1.31 -13.73
C SER A 153 -12.79 -2.04 -14.20
N LEU A 154 -12.81 -3.37 -14.08
CA LEU A 154 -11.89 -4.25 -14.78
C LEU A 154 -12.32 -4.33 -16.26
N VAL A 155 -11.43 -4.00 -17.18
CA VAL A 155 -11.73 -3.85 -18.62
C VAL A 155 -10.68 -4.54 -19.49
N SER A 156 -11.06 -4.88 -20.73
CA SER A 156 -10.13 -5.40 -21.73
C SER A 156 -9.30 -4.30 -22.40
N VAL A 157 -9.89 -3.12 -22.59
CA VAL A 157 -9.27 -1.96 -23.23
C VAL A 157 -9.61 -0.73 -22.40
N PRO A 158 -8.63 -0.11 -21.73
CA PRO A 158 -8.86 1.09 -20.95
C PRO A 158 -8.83 2.34 -21.85
N ALA A 159 -9.53 3.40 -21.44
CA ALA A 159 -9.40 4.71 -22.09
C ALA A 159 -8.02 5.35 -21.81
N VAL A 160 -7.42 5.00 -20.67
CA VAL A 160 -6.11 5.45 -20.19
C VAL A 160 -5.17 4.23 -20.14
N PRO A 161 -4.15 4.11 -21.01
CA PRO A 161 -3.28 2.92 -21.09
C PRO A 161 -2.56 2.53 -19.79
N GLU A 162 -2.22 3.54 -18.97
CA GLU A 162 -1.54 3.43 -17.67
C GLU A 162 -2.48 2.97 -16.55
N ALA A 163 -3.79 2.91 -16.79
CA ALA A 163 -4.75 2.37 -15.84
C ALA A 163 -4.68 0.84 -15.82
N GLU A 164 -3.86 0.29 -14.93
CA GLU A 164 -3.53 -1.12 -14.91
C GLU A 164 -3.39 -1.72 -13.51
N LEU A 165 -3.49 -3.04 -13.47
CA LEU A 165 -3.20 -3.87 -12.32
C LEU A 165 -1.71 -3.86 -12.04
N THR A 166 -1.35 -3.44 -10.82
CA THR A 166 0.04 -3.39 -10.38
C THR A 166 0.39 -4.58 -9.50
N SER A 167 -0.59 -5.15 -8.78
CA SER A 167 -0.37 -6.29 -7.89
C SER A 167 -1.63 -7.11 -7.68
N TRP A 168 -1.46 -8.37 -7.30
CA TRP A 168 -2.55 -9.21 -6.80
C TRP A 168 -2.03 -10.25 -5.81
N VAL A 169 -2.87 -10.66 -4.86
CA VAL A 169 -2.58 -11.76 -3.94
C VAL A 169 -3.85 -12.51 -3.53
N GLU A 170 -3.78 -13.83 -3.40
CA GLU A 170 -4.85 -14.67 -2.85
C GLU A 170 -4.40 -15.18 -1.48
N ARG A 171 -5.03 -14.71 -0.39
CA ARG A 171 -4.64 -15.09 0.98
C ARG A 171 -5.85 -15.47 1.84
N ALA A 172 -5.77 -16.65 2.46
CA ALA A 172 -6.69 -17.07 3.52
C ALA A 172 -6.47 -16.19 4.76
N LEU A 173 -7.54 -15.56 5.25
CA LEU A 173 -7.52 -14.97 6.58
C LEU A 173 -7.58 -16.12 7.59
N ARG A 174 -6.53 -16.30 8.40
CA ARG A 174 -6.61 -17.21 9.54
C ARG A 174 -7.59 -16.62 10.54
N SER A 175 -8.74 -17.28 10.71
CA SER A 175 -9.64 -17.02 11.82
C SER A 175 -8.89 -17.28 13.12
N ALA A 176 -8.87 -16.29 14.01
CA ALA A 176 -8.38 -16.47 15.37
C ALA A 176 -9.32 -17.44 16.10
N GLY A 177 -8.99 -18.73 16.05
CA GLY A 177 -9.75 -19.81 16.66
C GLY A 177 -8.84 -21.00 16.98
N VAL A 178 -8.51 -21.15 18.25
CA VAL A 178 -7.72 -22.25 18.82
C VAL A 178 -8.31 -23.62 18.43
N SER A 179 -7.50 -24.51 17.84
CA SER A 179 -7.44 -25.93 18.22
C SER A 179 -6.21 -26.63 17.63
N PHE A 180 -5.54 -27.42 18.47
CA PHE A 180 -4.40 -28.29 18.15
C PHE A 180 -4.82 -29.47 17.25
N GLY A 181 -4.01 -29.80 16.25
CA GLY A 181 -4.13 -31.03 15.47
C GLY A 181 -3.04 -31.15 14.41
N THR A 182 -2.13 -32.11 14.61
CA THR A 182 -0.95 -32.41 13.79
C THR A 182 -1.31 -32.88 12.38
N VAL A 183 -0.69 -32.30 11.34
CA VAL A 183 -0.30 -33.04 10.12
C VAL A 183 0.95 -32.42 9.49
N GLU A 184 1.79 -33.32 9.02
CA GLU A 184 3.14 -33.14 8.46
C GLU A 184 3.18 -32.91 6.95
N HIS A 185 4.24 -32.21 6.50
CA HIS A 185 4.84 -32.12 5.15
C HIS A 185 3.95 -31.57 4.01
N SER A 186 4.39 -30.70 3.10
CA SER A 186 5.71 -30.15 2.76
C SER A 186 5.50 -29.07 1.68
N GLU A 187 6.49 -28.21 1.52
CA GLU A 187 6.77 -27.33 0.37
C GLU A 187 6.37 -25.83 0.47
N ILE A 188 7.45 -25.08 0.72
CA ILE A 188 7.74 -23.67 0.40
C ILE A 188 7.12 -22.63 1.33
N ALA A 189 7.79 -22.45 2.47
CA ALA A 189 7.75 -21.21 3.24
C ALA A 189 8.38 -20.08 2.42
N THR A 190 7.56 -19.23 1.81
CA THR A 190 7.98 -17.88 1.42
C THR A 190 7.63 -16.94 2.57
N PHE A 191 8.65 -16.63 3.37
CA PHE A 191 8.58 -15.61 4.42
C PHE A 191 8.24 -14.26 3.79
N VAL A 192 7.16 -13.62 4.26
CA VAL A 192 6.80 -12.25 3.88
C VAL A 192 7.42 -11.32 4.90
N GLN A 193 8.40 -10.55 4.44
CA GLN A 193 9.01 -9.45 5.17
C GLN A 193 7.93 -8.38 5.42
N LEU A 194 7.68 -8.03 6.69
CA LEU A 194 6.73 -6.98 7.07
C LEU A 194 7.20 -5.62 6.54
N GLU A 195 6.38 -4.94 5.73
CA GLU A 195 6.68 -3.60 5.20
C GLU A 195 6.26 -2.51 6.19
N PHE A 196 7.21 -1.68 6.63
CA PHE A 196 6.98 -0.50 7.45
C PHE A 196 7.19 0.77 6.60
N ALA A 197 6.34 1.79 6.81
CA ALA A 197 6.38 3.04 6.03
C ALA A 197 7.67 3.85 6.31
N HIS A 198 8.31 4.36 5.25
CA HIS A 198 9.49 5.23 5.36
C HIS A 198 9.12 6.61 5.91
N THR A 199 9.72 7.00 7.03
CA THR A 199 9.62 8.36 7.60
C THR A 199 10.97 9.07 7.54
N PRO A 200 11.04 10.41 7.50
CA PRO A 200 12.32 11.10 7.40
C PRO A 200 13.15 10.97 8.70
N PRO A 201 14.48 10.87 8.61
CA PRO A 201 15.35 10.73 9.79
C PRO A 201 15.53 12.06 10.54
N SER A 202 15.56 12.01 11.88
CA SER A 202 16.08 13.13 12.70
C SER A 202 17.40 12.75 13.41
N ARG A 203 18.37 13.68 13.44
CA ARG A 203 19.76 13.39 13.83
C ARG A 203 20.16 13.76 15.27
N GLU A 204 19.44 14.61 15.98
CA GLU A 204 20.02 15.26 17.19
C GLU A 204 19.01 15.54 18.33
N ARG A 205 18.32 14.51 18.84
CA ARG A 205 17.56 14.67 20.09
C ARG A 205 17.84 13.55 21.08
N GLN A 206 17.90 13.91 22.36
CA GLN A 206 17.70 12.95 23.45
C GLN A 206 16.28 12.41 23.29
N TRP A 207 16.17 11.22 22.72
CA TRP A 207 14.89 10.60 22.42
C TRP A 207 14.28 10.06 23.72
N ASP A 208 13.24 10.74 24.20
CA ASP A 208 12.42 10.31 25.32
C ASP A 208 11.34 9.35 24.82
N SER A 209 11.53 8.05 25.04
CA SER A 209 10.59 7.02 24.57
C SER A 209 9.17 7.22 25.11
N VAL A 210 9.01 7.66 26.37
CA VAL A 210 7.69 7.86 26.98
C VAL A 210 6.99 9.04 26.33
N GLY A 211 7.67 10.18 26.23
CA GLY A 211 7.14 11.37 25.56
C GLY A 211 6.89 11.16 24.07
N ALA A 212 7.77 10.42 23.38
CA ALA A 212 7.61 10.09 21.96
C ALA A 212 6.36 9.23 21.73
N ILE A 213 6.16 8.17 22.52
CA ILE A 213 4.95 7.33 22.43
C ILE A 213 3.68 8.16 22.70
N GLN A 214 3.72 9.10 23.65
CA GLN A 214 2.58 9.99 23.91
C GLN A 214 2.27 10.91 22.72
N ARG A 215 3.30 11.46 22.07
CA ARG A 215 3.12 12.29 20.86
C ARG A 215 2.61 11.46 19.68
N VAL A 216 3.15 10.27 19.46
CA VAL A 216 2.66 9.32 18.44
C VAL A 216 1.20 8.95 18.72
N ARG A 217 0.85 8.71 19.98
CA ARG A 217 -0.54 8.46 20.39
C ARG A 217 -1.46 9.62 20.06
N ALA A 218 -1.02 10.85 20.33
CA ALA A 218 -1.80 12.05 20.02
C ALA A 218 -1.92 12.27 18.49
N LEU A 219 -0.84 12.03 17.74
CA LEU A 219 -0.83 12.09 16.27
C LEU A 219 -1.83 11.10 15.68
N ALA A 220 -1.90 9.90 16.26
CA ALA A 220 -2.85 8.87 15.87
C ALA A 220 -4.28 9.15 16.35
N GLY A 221 -4.59 10.28 17.00
CA GLY A 221 -5.97 10.60 17.44
C GLY A 221 -6.32 10.15 18.87
N GLY A 222 -5.38 9.58 19.62
CA GLY A 222 -5.56 9.30 21.04
C GLY A 222 -5.71 10.56 21.91
N PRO A 223 -5.98 10.41 23.22
CA PRO A 223 -5.50 9.32 24.07
C PRO A 223 -6.48 8.15 24.26
N THR A 224 -7.75 8.29 23.86
CA THR A 224 -8.75 7.22 23.95
C THR A 224 -8.51 6.19 22.86
N LYS A 225 -8.50 4.90 23.20
CA LYS A 225 -8.22 3.81 22.24
C LYS A 225 -9.18 3.76 21.06
N GLN A 226 -10.42 4.22 21.24
CA GLN A 226 -11.46 4.26 20.21
C GLN A 226 -11.21 5.33 19.16
N ASP A 227 -10.46 6.38 19.52
CA ASP A 227 -10.15 7.51 18.65
C ASP A 227 -8.80 7.31 17.92
N VAL A 228 -8.08 6.24 18.26
CA VAL A 228 -6.75 5.95 17.71
C VAL A 228 -6.86 5.30 16.35
N ASP A 229 -6.29 5.97 15.36
CA ASP A 229 -5.85 5.37 14.11
C ASP A 229 -4.64 4.46 14.38
N TRP A 230 -4.92 3.17 14.55
CA TRP A 230 -3.91 2.16 14.81
C TRP A 230 -2.94 1.95 13.65
N SER A 231 -3.29 2.39 12.43
CA SER A 231 -2.40 2.35 11.27
C SER A 231 -1.31 3.43 11.37
N VAL A 232 -1.66 4.62 11.85
CA VAL A 232 -0.71 5.70 12.16
C VAL A 232 0.11 5.34 13.39
N TYR A 233 -0.52 4.78 14.43
CA TYR A 233 0.18 4.38 15.65
C TYR A 233 1.22 3.28 15.38
N ARG A 234 0.89 2.29 14.54
CA ARG A 234 1.77 1.14 14.20
C ARG A 234 3.10 1.54 13.59
N GLN A 235 3.11 2.57 12.75
CA GLN A 235 4.31 3.01 12.03
C GLN A 235 5.46 3.39 12.96
N ALA A 236 5.17 3.75 14.22
CA ALA A 236 6.19 4.12 15.18
C ALA A 236 6.97 2.95 15.83
N PHE A 237 6.55 1.71 15.59
CA PHE A 237 6.96 0.52 16.33
C PHE A 237 7.45 -0.59 15.39
N ALA A 238 8.41 -1.39 15.83
CA ALA A 238 8.96 -2.49 15.01
C ALA A 238 8.25 -3.83 15.24
N HIS A 239 7.37 -3.91 16.23
CA HIS A 239 6.68 -5.14 16.61
C HIS A 239 5.25 -4.87 17.04
N VAL A 240 4.33 -5.76 16.67
CA VAL A 240 2.97 -5.79 17.19
C VAL A 240 2.65 -7.21 17.66
N SER A 241 2.36 -7.33 18.95
CA SER A 241 1.85 -8.54 19.58
C SER A 241 0.32 -8.56 19.58
N GLY A 242 -0.28 -9.74 19.61
CA GLY A 242 -1.75 -9.85 19.62
C GLY A 242 -2.41 -9.22 18.38
N ASP A 243 -3.55 -8.55 18.57
CA ASP A 243 -4.37 -8.01 17.47
C ASP A 243 -4.09 -6.52 17.17
N GLY A 244 -3.20 -5.87 17.93
CA GLY A 244 -2.88 -4.45 17.77
C GLY A 244 -4.02 -3.51 18.19
N SER A 245 -5.02 -3.97 18.92
CA SER A 245 -6.16 -3.13 19.34
C SER A 245 -5.89 -2.32 20.62
N ARG A 246 -4.70 -2.45 21.22
CA ARG A 246 -4.34 -1.79 22.49
C ARG A 246 -2.92 -1.25 22.44
N PHE A 247 -2.68 -0.14 23.12
CA PHE A 247 -1.35 0.47 23.18
C PHE A 247 -0.21 -0.47 23.64
N GLY A 248 -0.51 -1.43 24.52
CA GLY A 248 0.48 -2.37 25.05
C GLY A 248 0.90 -3.46 24.06
N ASP A 249 0.19 -3.57 22.94
CA ASP A 249 0.46 -4.57 21.91
C ASP A 249 1.70 -4.17 21.07
N TYR A 250 2.07 -2.89 21.10
CA TYR A 250 3.12 -2.31 20.26
C TYR A 250 4.46 -2.23 20.99
N GLY A 251 5.49 -2.83 20.39
CA GLY A 251 6.84 -2.94 20.95
C GLY A 251 7.90 -2.28 20.08
N PHE A 252 9.07 -2.03 20.68
CA PHE A 252 10.24 -1.48 19.98
C PHE A 252 9.93 -0.14 19.26
N PRO A 253 9.47 0.88 20.01
CA PRO A 253 9.28 2.22 19.46
C PRO A 253 10.61 2.77 18.95
N HIS A 254 10.60 3.47 17.82
CA HIS A 254 11.81 4.08 17.25
C HIS A 254 11.51 5.38 16.47
N HIS A 255 10.27 5.86 16.53
CA HIS A 255 9.85 7.12 15.94
C HIS A 255 9.52 8.18 17.00
N ASP A 256 9.35 9.41 16.54
CA ASP A 256 8.84 10.55 17.30
C ASP A 256 7.96 11.41 16.38
N VAL A 257 7.32 12.46 16.92
CA VAL A 257 6.55 13.44 16.15
C VAL A 257 7.28 14.78 16.16
N VAL A 258 7.64 15.26 14.97
CA VAL A 258 8.27 16.57 14.74
C VAL A 258 7.42 17.34 13.75
N ASP A 259 7.03 18.57 14.12
CA ASP A 259 6.18 19.44 13.31
C ASP A 259 4.90 18.76 12.79
N GLY A 260 4.31 17.90 13.62
CA GLY A 260 3.09 17.15 13.28
C GLY A 260 3.31 15.92 12.40
N HIS A 261 4.55 15.57 12.08
CA HIS A 261 4.89 14.43 11.24
C HIS A 261 5.61 13.35 12.02
N LEU A 262 5.32 12.10 11.71
CA LEU A 262 6.06 10.96 12.25
C LEU A 262 7.45 10.93 11.62
N VAL A 263 8.49 10.82 12.45
CA VAL A 263 9.90 10.80 12.04
C VAL A 263 10.66 9.68 12.72
N SER A 264 11.49 8.94 11.99
CA SER A 264 12.37 7.90 12.53
C SER A 264 13.55 8.58 13.23
N VAL A 265 13.83 8.18 14.48
CA VAL A 265 14.87 8.82 15.30
C VAL A 265 16.00 7.83 15.54
N ARG A 266 17.24 8.21 15.20
CA ARG A 266 18.40 7.31 15.31
C ARG A 266 18.56 6.72 16.72
N ALA A 267 18.44 7.55 17.75
CA ALA A 267 18.53 7.11 19.14
C ALA A 267 17.40 6.13 19.53
N GLY A 268 16.20 6.29 18.94
CA GLY A 268 15.10 5.35 19.11
C GLY A 268 15.35 4.03 18.41
N LEU A 269 15.90 4.07 17.20
CA LEU A 269 16.31 2.90 16.45
C LEU A 269 17.40 2.10 17.18
N ASP A 270 18.43 2.76 17.70
CA ASP A 270 19.49 2.14 18.52
C ASP A 270 18.95 1.51 19.81
N THR A 271 17.97 2.17 20.45
CA THR A 271 17.30 1.64 21.65
C THR A 271 16.45 0.42 21.33
N ALA A 272 15.70 0.45 20.23
CA ALA A 272 14.89 -0.68 19.76
C ALA A 272 15.77 -1.89 19.41
N ALA A 273 16.86 -1.67 18.69
CA ALA A 273 17.84 -2.71 18.40
C ALA A 273 18.37 -3.32 19.70
N SER A 274 18.89 -2.51 20.62
CA SER A 274 19.44 -3.00 21.90
C SER A 274 18.43 -3.81 22.70
N LYS A 275 17.15 -3.42 22.69
CA LYS A 275 16.08 -4.17 23.35
C LYS A 275 15.81 -5.52 22.70
N LEU A 276 16.00 -5.65 21.39
CA LEU A 276 15.75 -6.89 20.64
C LEU A 276 16.72 -7.99 21.06
N GLU A 277 18.01 -7.63 21.25
CA GLU A 277 19.08 -8.56 21.63
C GLU A 277 18.75 -9.32 22.92
N GLY A 278 18.20 -8.63 23.92
CA GLY A 278 17.79 -9.20 25.20
C GLY A 278 16.32 -9.60 25.31
N SER A 279 15.59 -9.68 24.19
CA SER A 279 14.16 -10.00 24.22
C SER A 279 13.88 -11.50 24.30
N ASP A 280 12.77 -11.86 24.95
CA ASP A 280 12.24 -13.24 24.98
C ASP A 280 11.26 -13.52 23.83
N LEU A 281 11.32 -12.72 22.76
CA LEU A 281 10.50 -12.95 21.57
C LEU A 281 10.84 -14.31 20.93
N PRO A 282 9.85 -15.00 20.33
CA PRO A 282 10.10 -16.13 19.44
C PRO A 282 11.11 -15.77 18.34
N ASP A 283 11.89 -16.74 17.87
CA ASP A 283 12.93 -16.51 16.87
C ASP A 283 12.39 -15.89 15.56
N GLU A 284 11.17 -16.28 15.17
CA GLU A 284 10.46 -15.70 14.02
C GLU A 284 10.17 -14.20 14.22
N ASP A 285 9.67 -13.82 15.39
CA ASP A 285 9.41 -12.41 15.73
C ASP A 285 10.74 -11.64 15.82
N LYS A 286 11.80 -12.26 16.35
CA LYS A 286 13.14 -11.65 16.41
C LYS A 286 13.69 -11.36 15.02
N HIS A 287 13.56 -12.32 14.10
CA HIS A 287 13.99 -12.17 12.71
C HIS A 287 13.24 -11.03 12.03
N SER A 288 11.91 -10.97 12.19
CA SER A 288 11.09 -9.91 11.59
C SER A 288 11.44 -8.51 12.12
N VAL A 289 11.57 -8.37 13.44
CA VAL A 289 11.96 -7.10 14.07
C VAL A 289 13.37 -6.70 13.64
N ALA A 290 14.31 -7.65 13.56
CA ALA A 290 15.67 -7.39 13.10
C ALA A 290 15.69 -6.91 11.64
N ALA A 291 14.94 -7.56 10.75
CA ALA A 291 14.86 -7.19 9.34
C ALA A 291 14.31 -5.76 9.14
N HIS A 292 13.28 -5.38 9.91
CA HIS A 292 12.75 -4.01 9.89
C HIS A 292 13.77 -2.97 10.37
N LEU A 293 14.33 -3.16 11.56
CA LEU A 293 15.30 -2.22 12.12
C LEU A 293 16.55 -2.09 11.22
N LEU A 294 16.96 -3.19 10.59
CA LEU A 294 18.07 -3.21 9.64
C LEU A 294 17.76 -2.38 8.39
N GLN A 295 16.53 -2.49 7.88
CA GLN A 295 16.07 -1.68 6.75
C GLN A 295 16.09 -0.19 7.13
N GLU A 296 15.50 0.18 8.27
CA GLU A 296 15.52 1.56 8.79
C GLU A 296 16.93 2.14 8.94
N TYR A 297 17.89 1.34 9.42
CA TYR A 297 19.29 1.77 9.47
C TYR A 297 19.84 2.14 8.09
N ARG A 298 19.58 1.28 7.09
CA ARG A 298 20.13 1.40 5.74
C ARG A 298 19.48 2.49 4.93
N THR A 299 18.16 2.55 4.93
CA THR A 299 17.39 3.37 3.99
C THR A 299 16.98 4.70 4.59
N THR A 300 16.49 4.70 5.83
CA THR A 300 16.03 5.91 6.50
C THR A 300 17.20 6.73 7.02
N HIS A 301 18.17 6.09 7.68
CA HIS A 301 19.33 6.80 8.26
C HIS A 301 20.58 6.79 7.38
N GLY A 302 20.58 6.02 6.28
CA GLY A 302 21.69 5.96 5.33
C GLY A 302 22.96 5.31 5.88
N ILE A 303 22.82 4.42 6.86
CA ILE A 303 23.94 3.86 7.63
C ILE A 303 24.24 2.44 7.14
N SER A 304 25.52 2.17 6.88
CA SER A 304 26.00 0.88 6.40
C SER A 304 27.27 0.46 7.14
N GLY A 305 27.59 -0.84 7.12
CA GLY A 305 28.80 -1.38 7.73
C GLY A 305 28.85 -1.21 9.25
N GLN A 306 29.93 -0.59 9.77
CA GLN A 306 30.27 -0.50 11.21
C GLN A 306 29.25 0.31 12.06
N GLY A 307 28.28 0.98 11.45
CA GLY A 307 27.22 1.73 12.15
C GLY A 307 25.95 0.93 12.47
N ILE A 308 25.93 -0.37 12.14
CA ILE A 308 24.83 -1.30 12.39
C ILE A 308 25.32 -2.39 13.35
N PRO A 309 24.56 -2.75 14.41
CA PRO A 309 24.93 -3.87 15.27
C PRO A 309 25.05 -5.19 14.50
N ALA A 310 26.14 -5.94 14.71
CA ALA A 310 26.43 -7.17 13.96
C ALA A 310 25.35 -8.25 14.16
N TYR A 311 24.89 -8.46 15.39
CA TYR A 311 23.84 -9.44 15.70
C TYR A 311 22.52 -9.12 14.97
N LEU A 312 22.25 -7.84 14.67
CA LEU A 312 21.05 -7.43 13.94
C LEU A 312 21.13 -7.86 12.48
N VAL A 313 22.33 -7.81 11.88
CA VAL A 313 22.60 -8.30 10.51
C VAL A 313 22.50 -9.82 10.47
N GLU A 314 23.01 -10.50 11.50
CA GLU A 314 22.93 -11.97 11.64
C GLU A 314 21.49 -12.45 11.84
N LEU A 315 20.72 -11.79 12.71
CA LEU A 315 19.32 -12.14 12.96
C LEU A 315 18.41 -11.90 11.76
N ALA A 316 18.73 -10.90 10.92
CA ALA A 316 17.93 -10.54 9.75
C ALA A 316 18.32 -11.31 8.47
N GLY A 317 19.46 -12.01 8.48
CA GLY A 317 19.92 -12.87 7.38
C GLY A 317 19.34 -14.28 7.46
#